data_AF-A0A9E5PLE4-F1
#
_entry.id   AF-A0A9E5PLE4-F1
#
_cell.length_a   1.000
_cell.length_b   1.000
_cell.length_c   1.000
_cell.angle_alpha   90.00
_cell.angle_beta   90.00
_cell.angle_gamma   90.00
#
_symmetry.space_group_name_H-M   'P 1'
#
loop_
_entity.id
_entity.type
_entity.pdbx_description
1 polymer ?
#
loop_
_entity_poly.entity_id
_entity_poly.type
_entity_poly.pdbx_seq_one_letter_code
_entity_poly.pdbx_strand_id
1 'polypeptide(L)'
;MNGDVERFFRHLVRAIASEDAERLKRPLQVAEIYQSLVPYRRVKHELGFDSNQDYEAVLLRLLAGEGGFVSLDPPEAQKALADEAGG
;
A
#
# COMPACT_ATOMS: atom_id res chain seq x y z
N MET A 1 8.57 -14.21 5.97
CA MET A 1 7.33 -13.68 5.39
C MET A 1 7.22 -12.16 5.60
N ASN A 2 8.27 -11.36 5.32
CA ASN A 2 8.28 -9.89 5.57
C ASN A 2 8.46 -9.04 4.29
N GLY A 3 8.44 -9.63 3.10
CA GLY A 3 8.81 -8.94 1.85
C GLY A 3 7.64 -8.53 0.95
N ASP A 4 6.41 -8.90 1.31
CA ASP A 4 5.20 -8.59 0.54
C ASP A 4 4.82 -7.11 0.64
N VAL A 5 4.86 -6.52 1.84
CA VAL A 5 4.66 -5.09 2.06
C VAL A 5 5.70 -4.26 1.32
N GLU A 6 6.99 -4.64 1.43
CA GLU A 6 8.07 -3.95 0.70
C GLU A 6 7.90 -4.07 -0.82
N ARG A 7 7.54 -5.26 -1.32
CA ARG A 7 7.30 -5.50 -2.75
C ARG A 7 6.13 -4.64 -3.24
N PHE A 8 5.05 -4.57 -2.47
CA PHE A 8 3.91 -3.72 -2.76
C PHE A 8 4.31 -2.24 -2.79
N PHE A 9 5.02 -1.76 -1.77
CA PHE A 9 5.51 -0.38 -1.71
C PHE A 9 6.39 -0.03 -2.91
N ARG A 10 7.35 -0.89 -3.28
CA ARG A 10 8.21 -0.69 -4.45
C ARG A 10 7.40 -0.63 -5.75
N HIS A 11 6.37 -1.46 -5.89
CA HIS A 11 5.48 -1.42 -7.04
C HIS A 11 4.65 -0.13 -7.07
N LEU A 12 4.10 0.32 -5.92
CA LEU A 12 3.38 1.59 -5.78
C LEU A 12 4.26 2.79 -6.18
N VAL A 13 5.48 2.87 -5.67
CA VAL A 13 6.43 3.95 -6.01
C VAL A 13 6.72 3.94 -7.52
N ARG A 14 6.91 2.77 -8.13
CA ARG A 14 7.12 2.66 -9.58
C ARG A 14 5.90 3.11 -10.37
N ALA A 15 4.69 2.72 -9.95
CA ALA A 15 3.46 3.12 -10.61
C ALA A 15 3.32 4.65 -10.60
N ILE A 16 3.52 5.30 -9.46
CA ILE A 16 3.46 6.77 -9.33
C ILE A 16 4.55 7.43 -10.18
N ALA A 17 5.80 6.98 -10.05
CA ALA A 17 6.93 7.58 -10.75
C ALA A 17 6.84 7.43 -12.29
N SER A 18 6.18 6.37 -12.77
CA SER A 18 5.96 6.15 -14.20
C SER A 18 4.93 7.11 -14.81
N GLU A 19 4.01 7.62 -14.01
CA GLU A 19 3.03 8.63 -14.42
C GLU A 19 3.61 10.04 -14.28
N ASP A 20 4.11 10.37 -13.09
CA ASP A 20 4.76 11.65 -12.78
C ASP A 20 5.62 11.51 -11.52
N ALA A 21 6.95 11.68 -11.66
CA ALA A 21 7.88 11.60 -10.53
C ALA A 21 7.63 12.69 -9.46
N GLU A 22 7.09 13.85 -9.83
CA GLU A 22 6.79 14.92 -8.88
C GLU A 22 5.60 14.58 -7.97
N ARG A 23 4.72 13.64 -8.37
CA ARG A 23 3.62 13.16 -7.51
C ARG A 23 4.13 12.48 -6.23
N LEU A 24 5.32 11.87 -6.24
CA LEU A 24 5.91 11.22 -5.06
C LEU A 24 6.14 12.20 -3.89
N LYS A 25 6.22 13.51 -4.17
CA LYS A 25 6.44 14.55 -3.16
C LYS A 25 5.13 15.07 -2.56
N ARG A 26 3.98 14.55 -2.98
CA ARG A 26 2.66 15.02 -2.56
C ARG A 26 1.92 13.91 -1.79
N PRO A 27 1.04 14.27 -0.85
CA PRO A 27 0.14 13.31 -0.21
C PRO A 27 -0.70 12.58 -1.25
N LEU A 28 -0.99 11.32 -0.97
CA LEU A 28 -1.83 10.44 -1.78
C LEU A 28 -3.04 10.00 -0.98
N GLN A 29 -4.21 9.94 -1.61
CA GLN A 29 -5.37 9.32 -0.98
C GLN A 29 -5.26 7.80 -1.03
N VAL A 30 -5.64 7.13 0.05
CA VAL A 30 -5.72 5.66 0.09
C VAL A 30 -6.60 5.11 -1.04
N ALA A 31 -7.66 5.85 -1.40
CA ALA A 31 -8.55 5.52 -2.52
C ALA A 31 -7.83 5.36 -3.87
N GLU A 32 -6.84 6.22 -4.14
CA GLU A 32 -6.08 6.18 -5.39
C GLU A 32 -5.24 4.90 -5.50
N ILE A 33 -4.82 4.31 -4.38
CA ILE A 33 -4.02 3.08 -4.38
C ILE A 33 -4.81 1.93 -5.01
N TYR A 34 -6.04 1.69 -4.58
CA TYR A 34 -6.84 0.56 -5.07
C TYR A 34 -7.65 0.86 -6.33
N GLN A 35 -7.89 2.14 -6.65
CA GLN A 35 -8.64 2.53 -7.85
C GLN A 35 -7.77 2.69 -9.10
N SER A 36 -6.58 3.31 -8.98
CA SER A 36 -5.78 3.71 -10.15
C SER A 36 -4.37 3.16 -10.14
N LEU A 37 -3.65 3.26 -9.02
CA LEU A 37 -2.21 3.01 -8.99
C LEU A 37 -1.88 1.52 -8.95
N VAL A 38 -2.50 0.79 -8.02
CA VAL A 38 -2.18 -0.61 -7.71
C VAL A 38 -3.49 -1.41 -7.55
N PRO A 39 -4.37 -1.46 -8.58
CA PRO A 39 -5.63 -2.19 -8.48
C PRO A 39 -5.36 -3.71 -8.48
N TYR A 40 -6.00 -4.45 -7.56
CA TYR A 40 -5.82 -5.90 -7.37
C TYR A 40 -5.77 -6.69 -8.69
N ARG A 41 -6.75 -6.47 -9.58
CA ARG A 41 -6.87 -7.21 -10.85
C ARG A 41 -5.65 -7.08 -11.76
N ARG A 42 -4.91 -5.98 -11.66
CA ARG A 42 -3.73 -5.70 -12.48
C ARG A 42 -2.47 -6.31 -11.88
N VAL A 43 -2.37 -6.32 -10.55
CA VAL A 43 -1.12 -6.62 -9.85
C VAL A 43 -1.09 -8.01 -9.23
N LYS A 44 -2.21 -8.73 -9.18
CA LYS A 44 -2.30 -10.04 -8.51
C LYS A 44 -1.24 -11.05 -8.96
N HIS A 45 -0.95 -11.13 -10.26
CA HIS A 45 0.04 -12.07 -10.79
C HIS A 45 1.47 -11.58 -10.55
N GLU A 46 1.72 -10.28 -10.68
CA GLU A 46 3.06 -9.68 -10.49
C GLU A 46 3.48 -9.69 -9.01
N LEU A 47 2.53 -9.44 -8.11
CA LEU A 47 2.76 -9.38 -6.67
C LEU A 47 2.49 -10.70 -5.96
N GLY A 48 2.05 -11.73 -6.68
CA GLY A 48 1.82 -13.07 -6.12
C GLY A 48 0.67 -13.12 -5.11
N PHE A 49 -0.42 -12.40 -5.38
CA PHE A 49 -1.65 -12.48 -4.58
C PHE A 49 -2.54 -13.59 -5.12
N ASP A 50 -2.88 -14.54 -4.26
CA ASP A 50 -3.80 -15.64 -4.59
C ASP A 50 -5.26 -15.19 -4.50
N SER A 51 -5.55 -14.22 -3.63
CA SER A 51 -6.88 -13.66 -3.42
C SER A 51 -6.88 -12.13 -3.25
N ASN A 52 -8.09 -11.54 -3.33
CA ASN A 52 -8.28 -10.13 -2.99
C ASN A 52 -8.04 -9.86 -1.50
N GLN A 53 -8.26 -10.87 -0.63
CA GLN A 53 -8.00 -10.76 0.80
C GLN A 53 -6.50 -10.65 1.09
N ASP A 54 -5.65 -11.37 0.36
CA ASP A 54 -4.19 -11.25 0.51
C ASP A 54 -3.70 -9.85 0.13
N TYR A 55 -4.28 -9.28 -0.93
CA TYR A 55 -4.04 -7.90 -1.34
C TYR A 55 -4.47 -6.91 -0.26
N GLU A 56 -5.69 -7.05 0.26
CA GLU A 56 -6.24 -6.17 1.30
C GLU A 56 -5.42 -6.26 2.60
N ALA A 57 -4.98 -7.46 2.98
CA ALA A 57 -4.14 -7.67 4.15
C ALA A 57 -2.77 -6.96 4.01
N VAL A 58 -2.13 -7.05 2.85
CA VAL A 58 -0.85 -6.35 2.59
C VAL A 58 -1.04 -4.84 2.54
N LEU A 59 -2.12 -4.36 1.93
CA LEU A 59 -2.44 -2.94 1.92
C LEU A 59 -2.71 -2.42 3.33
N LEU A 60 -3.49 -3.13 4.13
CA LEU A 60 -3.77 -2.78 5.52
C LEU A 60 -2.47 -2.69 6.35
N ARG A 61 -1.61 -3.70 6.25
CA ARG A 61 -0.29 -3.72 6.91
C ARG A 61 0.61 -2.56 6.50
N LEU A 62 0.64 -2.22 5.20
CA LEU A 62 1.35 -1.04 4.71
C LEU A 62 0.80 0.23 5.37
N LEU A 63 -0.53 0.43 5.36
CA LEU A 63 -1.18 1.61 5.93
C LEU A 63 -1.02 1.70 7.46
N ALA A 64 -0.97 0.56 8.14
CA ALA A 64 -0.63 0.43 9.56
C ALA A 64 0.83 0.84 9.88
N GLY A 65 1.65 1.08 8.86
CA GLY A 65 3.03 1.53 9.01
C GLY A 65 4.06 0.41 9.09
N GLU A 66 3.69 -0.81 8.70
CA GLU A 66 4.66 -1.92 8.65
C GLU A 66 5.83 -1.57 7.72
N GLY A 67 7.06 -1.72 8.24
CA GLY A 67 8.29 -1.37 7.52
C GLY A 67 8.59 0.12 7.45
N GLY A 68 7.72 1.00 7.97
CA GLY A 68 7.96 2.45 8.03
C GLY A 68 8.00 3.15 6.66
N PHE A 69 7.40 2.54 5.63
CA PHE A 69 7.42 3.08 4.27
C PHE A 69 6.44 4.23 4.04
N VAL A 70 5.33 4.27 4.78
CA VAL A 70 4.27 5.28 4.66
C VAL A 70 3.82 5.77 6.03
N SER A 71 3.35 7.01 6.06
CA SER A 71 2.69 7.64 7.20
C SER A 71 1.31 8.14 6.79
N LEU A 72 0.31 8.01 7.67
CA LEU A 72 -1.00 8.62 7.44
C LEU A 72 -1.11 9.97 8.13
N ASP A 73 -1.96 10.82 7.56
CA ASP A 73 -2.41 12.08 8.15
C ASP A 73 -3.95 12.02 8.26
N PRO A 74 -4.52 12.05 9.48
CA PRO A 74 -3.83 12.23 10.77
C PRO A 74 -3.14 10.93 11.28
N PRO A 75 -2.06 11.02 12.09
CA PRO A 75 -1.32 9.86 12.59
C PRO A 75 -2.17 8.87 13.42
N GLU A 76 -3.23 9.35 14.07
CA GLU A 76 -4.18 8.55 14.82
C GLU A 76 -4.87 7.50 13.94
N ALA A 77 -5.09 7.81 12.65
CA ALA A 77 -5.66 6.86 11.71
C ALA A 77 -4.71 5.67 11.46
N GLN A 78 -3.40 5.92 11.35
CA GLN A 78 -2.42 4.85 11.21
C GLN A 78 -2.36 3.96 12.45
N LYS A 79 -2.45 4.57 13.64
CA LYS A 79 -2.49 3.81 14.89
C LYS A 79 -3.71 2.89 14.97
N ALA A 80 -4.90 3.39 14.61
CA ALA A 80 -6.11 2.58 14.59
C ALA A 80 -5.99 1.37 13.66
N LEU A 81 -5.41 1.55 12.46
CA LEU A 81 -5.17 0.45 11.52
C LEU A 81 -4.12 -0.54 12.04
N ALA A 82 -3.11 -0.08 12.76
CA ALA A 82 -2.09 -0.94 13.36
C ALA A 82 -2.69 -1.85 14.45
N ASP A 83 -3.62 -1.32 15.25
CA ASP A 83 -4.34 -2.11 16.26
C ASP A 83 -5.21 -3.19 15.60
N GLU A 84 -5.85 -2.90 14.45
CA GLU A 84 -6.62 -3.87 13.66
C GLU A 84 -5.74 -4.93 12.97
N ALA A 85 -4.57 -4.55 12.45
CA ALA A 85 -3.67 -5.45 11.73
C ALA A 85 -2.95 -6.46 12.65
N GLY A 86 -2.78 -6.14 13.94
CA GLY A 86 -2.16 -6.99 14.94
C GLY A 86 -3.13 -7.82 15.79
N GLY A 87 -4.45 -7.63 15.59
CA GLY A 87 -5.53 -8.28 16.33
C GLY A 87 -5.93 -9.66 15.81
#